data_AF-A0A835GMF4-F1
#
_entry.id   AF-A0A835GMF4-F1
#
_cell.length_a   1.000
_cell.length_b   1.000
_cell.length_c   1.000
_cell.angle_alpha   90.00
_cell.angle_beta   90.00
_cell.angle_gamma   90.00
#
_symmetry.space_group_name_H-M   'P 1'
#
loop_
_entity.id
_entity.type
_entity.pdbx_description
1 polymer ?
#
loop_
_entity_poly.entity_id
_entity_poly.type
_entity_poly.pdbx_seq_one_letter_code
_entity_poly.pdbx_strand_id
1 'polypeptide(L)'
;QTNPQEERDDNYLQALIEQSQAWLKNWSDTVEGCVAKADQKREQQRIKQLATIKEFANRNVGKNNAEVIQRARQQIFEESCYGKKLVSALLESRVQEEREAQINLKKEIKQKQMELELKKAKTVTFCTFDLDKDEDTVKEKRKSIEIENSKTNKEMFEKQKEQEAKSNEKRKQGELKDAQLMKRLLELEDEAATKMKLLEKQALEQCAAEYKKTKDELAKWEAEYLAKIEACRRDQEQLNCQIKKVNQQIYKEHQDTEIMKINYNTTKQLQLEQKKQFDDFIEKYNKKGEHRAAKRERRNKEKTKQDRKNNKTIAEFNKSMAEAANQWKGINKCYCDRQCYIAKCEKPRITKKAAKETVDPSVKAAKPLPCFQPQRRLIAELRRREKEPSPWSGSETLDLQFFKNAERTLSDCKNKIPARRVIDEYRKSNGLNRSLNYN
;
A
#
# COMPACT_ATOMS: atom_id res chain seq x y z
N GLN A 1 66.54 -27.28 50.19
CA GLN A 1 67.10 -27.58 48.87
C GLN A 1 66.18 -28.63 48.26
N THR A 2 65.25 -28.19 47.42
CA THR A 2 64.35 -29.08 46.67
C THR A 2 65.15 -29.84 45.63
N ASN A 3 64.83 -31.12 45.48
CA ASN A 3 65.61 -32.07 44.70
C ASN A 3 65.43 -31.73 43.20
N PRO A 4 66.50 -31.50 42.41
CA PRO A 4 66.39 -31.09 41.00
C PRO A 4 65.70 -32.13 40.08
N GLN A 5 65.39 -33.30 40.61
CA GLN A 5 64.59 -34.33 39.95
C GLN A 5 63.07 -34.04 40.04
N GLU A 6 62.60 -33.50 41.18
CA GLU A 6 61.17 -33.18 41.39
C GLU A 6 60.72 -31.98 40.53
N GLU A 7 61.60 -30.98 40.32
CA GLU A 7 61.31 -29.85 39.42
C GLU A 7 61.25 -30.23 37.93
N ARG A 8 61.91 -31.32 37.51
CA ARG A 8 61.82 -31.82 36.13
C ARG A 8 60.53 -32.59 35.90
N ASP A 9 60.10 -33.37 36.89
CA ASP A 9 58.86 -34.14 36.80
C ASP A 9 57.62 -33.23 36.84
N ASP A 10 57.65 -32.16 37.64
CA ASP A 10 56.57 -31.15 37.66
C ASP A 10 56.47 -30.36 36.35
N ASN A 11 57.60 -29.95 35.76
CA ASN A 11 57.59 -29.26 34.46
C ASN A 11 57.11 -30.18 33.32
N TYR A 12 57.47 -31.46 33.37
CA TYR A 12 57.01 -32.46 32.40
C TYR A 12 55.51 -32.73 32.54
N LEU A 13 54.99 -32.85 33.77
CA LEU A 13 53.56 -32.97 34.03
C LEU A 13 52.80 -31.72 33.57
N GLN A 14 53.32 -30.53 33.86
CA GLN A 14 52.71 -29.27 33.45
C GLN A 14 52.60 -29.18 31.91
N ALA A 15 53.65 -29.57 31.19
CA ALA A 15 53.65 -29.62 29.73
C ALA A 15 52.61 -30.62 29.17
N LEU A 16 52.48 -31.80 29.79
CA LEU A 16 51.47 -32.78 29.40
C LEU A 16 50.04 -32.29 29.69
N ILE A 17 49.83 -31.58 30.80
CA ILE A 17 48.55 -30.97 31.14
C ILE A 17 48.18 -29.90 30.10
N GLU A 18 49.09 -29.01 29.76
CA GLU A 18 48.87 -27.99 28.73
C GLU A 18 48.56 -28.61 27.36
N GLN A 19 49.28 -29.68 27.00
CA GLN A 19 49.05 -30.40 25.75
C GLN A 19 47.68 -31.10 25.73
N SER A 20 47.27 -31.71 26.85
CA SER A 20 45.96 -32.33 27.01
C SER A 20 44.82 -31.30 26.97
N GLN A 21 45.01 -30.13 27.58
CA GLN A 21 44.04 -29.05 27.54
C GLN A 21 43.94 -28.47 26.13
N ALA A 22 45.06 -28.25 25.44
CA ALA A 22 45.04 -27.79 24.04
C ALA A 22 44.31 -28.78 23.12
N TRP A 23 44.45 -30.09 23.35
CA TRP A 23 43.69 -31.11 22.64
C TRP A 23 42.20 -31.08 22.97
N LEU A 24 41.82 -30.95 24.24
CA LEU A 24 40.42 -30.85 24.66
C LEU A 24 39.71 -29.61 24.07
N LYS A 25 40.39 -28.47 23.98
CA LYS A 25 39.85 -27.25 23.36
C LYS A 25 39.59 -27.40 21.87
N ASN A 26 40.41 -28.19 21.19
CA ASN A 26 40.30 -28.44 19.74
C ASN A 26 39.49 -29.71 19.42
N TRP A 27 39.01 -30.43 20.43
CA TRP A 27 38.23 -31.64 20.24
C TRP A 27 36.82 -31.30 19.75
N SER A 28 36.36 -32.03 18.73
CA SER A 28 35.06 -31.83 18.09
C SER A 28 33.84 -31.76 18.99
N ASP A 29 33.89 -32.42 20.15
CA ASP A 29 32.73 -32.72 20.99
C ASP A 29 32.70 -31.88 22.27
N THR A 30 33.73 -31.06 22.52
CA THR A 30 33.72 -30.08 23.60
C THR A 30 32.98 -28.82 23.18
N VAL A 31 32.50 -28.05 24.16
CA VAL A 31 31.76 -26.79 23.92
C VAL A 31 32.62 -25.82 23.11
N GLU A 32 33.92 -25.71 23.43
CA GLU A 32 34.86 -24.83 22.74
C GLU A 32 35.11 -25.30 21.29
N GLY A 33 35.26 -26.61 21.05
CA GLY A 33 35.39 -27.15 19.70
C GLY A 33 34.11 -27.03 18.85
N CYS A 34 32.94 -27.15 19.47
CA CYS A 34 31.66 -26.88 18.82
C CYS A 34 31.52 -25.40 18.40
N VAL A 35 31.94 -24.47 19.27
CA VAL A 35 31.97 -23.03 18.97
C VAL A 35 32.95 -22.73 17.84
N ALA A 36 34.17 -23.27 17.90
CA ALA A 36 35.17 -23.09 16.85
C ALA A 36 34.69 -23.62 15.49
N LYS A 37 34.03 -24.79 15.45
CA LYS A 37 33.41 -25.33 14.23
C LYS A 37 32.25 -24.47 13.72
N ALA A 38 31.44 -23.92 14.61
CA ALA A 38 30.34 -23.03 14.24
C ALA A 38 30.86 -21.72 13.63
N ASP A 39 31.92 -21.15 14.21
CA ASP A 39 32.57 -19.94 13.69
C ASP A 39 33.27 -20.21 12.35
N GLN A 40 33.93 -21.36 12.19
CA GLN A 40 34.51 -21.77 10.92
C GLN A 40 33.45 -21.95 9.82
N LYS A 41 32.28 -22.54 10.15
CA LYS A 41 31.15 -22.64 9.23
C LYS A 41 30.57 -21.27 8.87
N ARG A 42 30.46 -20.35 9.82
CA ARG A 42 30.01 -18.96 9.58
C ARG A 42 30.96 -18.22 8.67
N GLU A 43 32.27 -18.35 8.88
CA GLU A 43 33.27 -17.70 8.04
C GLU A 43 33.26 -18.28 6.61
N GLN A 44 33.14 -19.61 6.46
CA GLN A 44 32.97 -20.22 5.13
C GLN A 44 31.68 -19.77 4.44
N GLN A 45 30.57 -19.64 5.16
CA GLN A 45 29.32 -19.08 4.61
C GLN A 45 29.50 -17.62 4.19
N ARG A 46 30.20 -16.81 4.99
CA ARG A 46 30.48 -15.41 4.69
C ARG A 46 31.36 -15.26 3.44
N ILE A 47 32.40 -16.08 3.30
CA ILE A 47 33.26 -16.11 2.11
C ILE A 47 32.44 -16.48 0.87
N LYS A 48 31.58 -17.51 0.96
CA LYS A 48 30.68 -17.90 -0.13
C LYS A 48 29.72 -16.77 -0.51
N GLN A 49 29.08 -16.13 0.47
CA GLN A 49 28.19 -14.99 0.22
C GLN A 49 28.91 -13.81 -0.43
N LEU A 50 30.11 -13.46 0.05
CA LEU A 50 30.93 -12.41 -0.56
C LEU A 50 31.34 -12.76 -1.99
N ALA A 51 31.63 -14.03 -2.28
CA ALA A 51 31.89 -14.51 -3.63
C ALA A 51 30.64 -14.39 -4.51
N THR A 52 29.46 -14.78 -4.02
CA THR A 52 28.19 -14.64 -4.75
C THR A 52 27.82 -13.17 -5.00
N ILE A 53 28.07 -12.29 -4.04
CA ILE A 53 27.85 -10.84 -4.20
C ILE A 53 28.82 -10.27 -5.24
N LYS A 54 30.10 -10.67 -5.21
CA LYS A 54 31.08 -10.27 -6.23
C LYS A 54 30.72 -10.81 -7.61
N GLU A 55 30.29 -12.06 -7.72
CA GLU A 55 29.78 -12.64 -8.97
C GLU A 55 28.53 -11.91 -9.47
N PHE A 56 27.61 -11.52 -8.58
CA PHE A 56 26.42 -10.75 -8.92
C PHE A 56 26.76 -9.32 -9.36
N ALA A 57 27.74 -8.67 -8.72
CA ALA A 57 28.23 -7.36 -9.11
C ALA A 57 29.03 -7.40 -10.44
N ASN A 58 29.75 -8.49 -10.70
CA ASN A 58 30.53 -8.71 -11.93
C ASN A 58 29.69 -9.25 -13.09
N ARG A 59 28.54 -9.88 -12.82
CA ARG A 59 27.50 -10.09 -13.83
C ARG A 59 27.02 -8.72 -14.22
N ASN A 60 27.43 -8.25 -15.40
CA ASN A 60 26.92 -7.03 -16.02
C ASN A 60 25.40 -6.96 -15.83
N VAL A 61 24.94 -6.17 -14.86
CA VAL A 61 23.58 -5.67 -14.80
C VAL A 61 23.48 -4.79 -16.04
N GLY A 62 23.10 -5.43 -17.14
CA GLY A 62 23.20 -4.86 -18.47
C GLY A 62 22.47 -3.53 -18.52
N LYS A 63 22.99 -2.62 -19.36
CA LYS A 63 22.41 -1.32 -19.70
C LYS A 63 20.90 -1.38 -20.00
N ASN A 64 20.36 -2.56 -20.34
CA ASN A 64 18.92 -2.84 -20.51
C ASN A 64 18.05 -2.52 -19.29
N ASN A 65 18.52 -2.68 -18.05
CA ASN A 65 17.67 -2.37 -16.89
C ASN A 65 17.38 -0.87 -16.78
N ALA A 66 18.33 0.00 -17.17
CA ALA A 66 18.11 1.44 -17.12
C ALA A 66 17.05 1.90 -18.13
N GLU A 67 17.09 1.37 -19.36
CA GLU A 67 16.07 1.67 -20.39
C GLU A 67 14.70 1.12 -20.03
N VAL A 68 14.62 -0.11 -19.51
CA VAL A 68 13.34 -0.71 -19.07
C VAL A 68 12.75 0.08 -17.90
N ILE A 69 13.56 0.45 -16.92
CA ILE A 69 13.14 1.31 -15.81
C ILE A 69 12.70 2.69 -16.32
N GLN A 70 13.39 3.25 -17.30
CA GLN A 70 13.03 4.55 -17.88
C GLN A 70 11.72 4.49 -18.67
N ARG A 71 11.49 3.43 -19.45
CA ARG A 71 10.20 3.19 -20.14
C ARG A 71 9.06 3.00 -19.15
N ALA A 72 9.25 2.20 -18.12
CA ALA A 72 8.24 1.99 -17.08
C ALA A 72 7.90 3.31 -16.36
N ARG A 73 8.91 4.14 -16.03
CA ARG A 73 8.70 5.47 -15.44
C ARG A 73 7.95 6.41 -16.39
N GLN A 74 8.27 6.38 -17.67
CA GLN A 74 7.59 7.20 -18.67
C GLN A 74 6.12 6.77 -18.82
N GLN A 75 5.83 5.47 -18.85
CA GLN A 75 4.46 4.95 -18.90
C GLN A 75 3.66 5.34 -17.65
N ILE A 76 4.25 5.21 -16.44
CA ILE A 76 3.61 5.65 -15.19
C ILE A 76 3.29 7.16 -15.23
N PHE A 77 4.20 7.97 -15.77
CA PHE A 77 3.96 9.40 -15.94
C PHE A 77 2.80 9.65 -16.92
N GLU A 78 2.83 9.08 -18.12
CA GLU A 78 1.81 9.25 -19.15
C GLU A 78 0.42 8.77 -18.68
N GLU A 79 0.36 7.74 -17.83
CA GLU A 79 -0.88 7.23 -17.26
C GLU A 79 -1.40 8.05 -16.05
N SER A 80 -0.54 8.85 -15.42
CA SER A 80 -0.89 9.67 -14.27
C SER A 80 -1.87 10.80 -14.62
N CYS A 81 -2.66 11.26 -13.64
CA CYS A 81 -3.65 12.33 -13.85
C CYS A 81 -3.05 13.61 -14.46
N TYR A 82 -1.90 14.06 -13.95
CA TYR A 82 -1.24 15.26 -14.45
C TYR A 82 -0.41 15.01 -15.71
N GLY A 83 0.17 13.82 -15.87
CA GLY A 83 0.85 13.46 -17.12
C GLY A 83 -0.12 13.38 -18.30
N LYS A 84 -1.31 12.80 -18.12
CA LYS A 84 -2.38 12.84 -19.15
C LYS A 84 -2.75 14.26 -19.54
N LYS A 85 -2.90 15.16 -18.57
CA LYS A 85 -3.17 16.58 -18.82
C LYS A 85 -2.03 17.26 -19.60
N LEU A 86 -0.77 16.95 -19.28
CA LEU A 86 0.40 17.49 -19.99
C LEU A 86 0.51 16.96 -21.42
N VAL A 87 0.29 15.66 -21.63
CA VAL A 87 0.26 15.06 -22.98
C VAL A 87 -0.91 15.64 -23.79
N SER A 88 -2.07 15.84 -23.18
CA SER A 88 -3.21 16.50 -23.84
C SER A 88 -2.89 17.94 -24.23
N ALA A 89 -2.19 18.69 -23.37
CA ALA A 89 -1.75 20.05 -23.68
C ALA A 89 -0.74 20.09 -24.85
N LEU A 90 0.16 19.10 -24.93
CA LEU A 90 1.08 18.94 -26.05
C LEU A 90 0.34 18.65 -27.36
N LEU A 91 -0.64 17.76 -27.33
CA LEU A 91 -1.48 17.47 -28.50
C LEU A 91 -2.27 18.71 -28.94
N GLU A 92 -2.81 19.48 -27.99
CA GLU A 92 -3.51 20.73 -28.29
C GLU A 92 -2.59 21.75 -28.97
N SER A 93 -1.35 21.90 -28.49
CA SER A 93 -0.34 22.76 -29.14
C SER A 93 -0.09 22.32 -30.59
N ARG A 94 0.11 21.02 -30.82
CA ARG A 94 0.36 20.48 -32.18
C ARG A 94 -0.82 20.69 -33.12
N VAL A 95 -2.05 20.48 -32.65
CA VAL A 95 -3.26 20.72 -33.45
C VAL A 95 -3.38 22.21 -33.81
N GLN A 96 -3.04 23.11 -32.90
CA GLN A 96 -3.02 24.55 -33.20
C GLN A 96 -1.95 24.89 -34.25
N GLU A 97 -0.76 24.30 -34.16
CA GLU A 97 0.31 24.48 -35.15
C GLU A 97 -0.10 23.98 -36.54
N GLU A 98 -0.70 22.80 -36.64
CA GLU A 98 -1.22 22.26 -37.90
C GLU A 98 -2.32 23.15 -38.48
N ARG A 99 -3.20 23.68 -37.62
CA ARG A 99 -4.27 24.59 -38.05
C ARG A 99 -3.72 25.91 -38.57
N GLU A 100 -2.70 26.48 -37.91
CA GLU A 100 -1.99 27.67 -38.40
C GLU A 100 -1.34 27.42 -39.77
N ALA A 101 -0.69 26.27 -39.94
CA ALA A 101 -0.10 25.87 -41.21
C ALA A 101 -1.15 25.74 -42.33
N GLN A 102 -2.30 25.12 -42.04
CA GLN A 102 -3.42 25.01 -42.98
C GLN A 102 -3.99 26.37 -43.37
N ILE A 103 -4.13 27.29 -42.40
CA ILE A 103 -4.59 28.66 -42.66
C ILE A 103 -3.62 29.39 -43.58
N ASN A 104 -2.31 29.27 -43.34
CA ASN A 104 -1.28 29.89 -44.17
C ASN A 104 -1.29 29.32 -45.59
N LEU A 105 -1.36 28.00 -45.74
CA LEU A 105 -1.48 27.34 -47.04
C LEU A 105 -2.73 27.81 -47.81
N LYS A 106 -3.87 27.93 -47.13
CA LYS A 106 -5.12 28.42 -47.76
C LYS A 106 -5.01 29.87 -48.23
N LYS A 107 -4.29 30.72 -47.48
CA LYS A 107 -4.00 32.10 -47.90
C LYS A 107 -3.11 32.13 -49.15
N GLU A 108 -2.06 31.31 -49.19
CA GLU A 108 -1.17 31.21 -50.35
C GLU A 108 -1.90 30.72 -51.61
N ILE A 109 -2.77 29.72 -51.48
CA ILE A 109 -3.57 29.22 -52.62
C ILE A 109 -4.48 30.32 -53.16
N LYS A 110 -5.17 31.07 -52.29
CA LYS A 110 -6.04 32.19 -52.71
C LYS A 110 -5.24 33.27 -53.42
N GLN A 111 -4.05 33.60 -52.93
CA GLN A 111 -3.18 34.61 -53.55
C GLN A 111 -2.72 34.17 -54.95
N LYS A 112 -2.28 32.92 -55.10
CA LYS A 112 -1.92 32.35 -56.42
C LYS A 112 -3.09 32.30 -57.40
N GLN A 113 -4.31 32.04 -56.92
CA GLN A 113 -5.52 32.07 -57.75
C GLN A 113 -5.83 33.49 -58.25
N MET A 114 -5.76 34.51 -57.39
CA MET A 114 -5.94 35.90 -57.81
C MET A 114 -4.89 36.33 -58.86
N GLU A 115 -3.62 35.91 -58.71
CA GLU A 115 -2.58 36.19 -59.69
C GLU A 115 -2.84 35.53 -61.06
N LEU A 116 -3.43 34.33 -61.08
CA LEU A 116 -3.79 33.61 -62.31
C LEU A 116 -5.00 34.23 -63.02
N GLU A 117 -6.02 34.68 -62.27
CA GLU A 117 -7.18 35.38 -62.84
C GLU A 117 -6.78 36.71 -63.47
N LEU A 118 -5.87 37.45 -62.83
CA LEU A 118 -5.33 38.71 -63.37
C LEU A 118 -4.57 38.52 -64.69
N LYS A 119 -3.92 37.35 -64.87
CA LYS A 119 -3.22 36.99 -66.12
C LYS A 119 -4.18 36.59 -67.24
N LYS A 120 -5.29 35.92 -66.93
CA LYS A 120 -6.31 35.52 -67.93
C LYS A 120 -7.10 36.72 -68.48
N ALA A 121 -7.31 37.76 -67.69
CA ALA A 121 -8.03 38.96 -68.11
C ALA A 121 -7.29 39.84 -69.14
N LYS A 122 -5.99 39.62 -69.39
CA LYS A 122 -5.16 40.45 -70.30
C LYS A 122 -5.07 39.97 -71.75
N THR A 123 -5.68 38.83 -72.11
CA THR A 123 -5.66 38.29 -73.49
C THR A 123 -7.07 38.24 -74.08
N VAL A 124 -7.49 39.33 -74.72
CA VAL A 124 -8.64 39.37 -75.62
C VAL A 124 -8.19 39.94 -76.97
N THR A 125 -8.25 39.10 -78.00
CA THR A 125 -7.87 39.37 -79.40
C THR A 125 -9.02 40.07 -80.13
N PHE A 126 -8.73 41.17 -80.83
CA PHE A 126 -9.68 41.92 -81.67
C PHE A 126 -9.54 41.49 -83.14
N CYS A 127 -10.65 41.11 -83.78
CA CYS A 127 -10.74 40.95 -85.24
C CYS A 127 -11.62 42.07 -85.82
N THR A 128 -11.12 42.79 -86.82
CA THR A 128 -11.86 43.80 -87.59
C THR A 128 -12.15 43.29 -89.01
N PHE A 129 -13.35 43.58 -89.49
CA PHE A 129 -13.91 43.19 -90.79
C PHE A 129 -14.04 44.46 -91.64
N ASP A 130 -13.47 44.47 -92.85
CA ASP A 130 -13.62 45.57 -93.82
C ASP A 130 -14.55 45.17 -94.98
N LEU A 131 -15.36 46.14 -95.44
CA LEU A 131 -16.43 45.99 -96.44
C LEU A 131 -16.09 46.69 -97.78
N ASP A 132 -16.43 45.95 -98.86
CA ASP A 132 -16.83 46.33 -100.22
C ASP A 132 -15.84 46.96 -101.24
N LYS A 133 -15.70 46.32 -102.42
CA LYS A 133 -16.41 46.67 -103.68
C LYS A 133 -16.06 45.72 -104.85
N ASP A 134 -16.94 45.74 -105.86
CA ASP A 134 -16.94 45.05 -107.18
C ASP A 134 -17.66 43.70 -107.20
N GLU A 135 -18.91 43.68 -107.67
CA GLU A 135 -19.85 42.58 -107.40
C GLU A 135 -19.94 41.50 -108.50
N ASP A 136 -19.54 41.75 -109.74
CA ASP A 136 -19.88 40.83 -110.85
C ASP A 136 -18.70 40.07 -111.46
N THR A 137 -17.47 40.59 -111.47
CA THR A 137 -16.25 39.79 -111.72
C THR A 137 -15.78 39.01 -110.48
N VAL A 138 -16.22 39.45 -109.29
CA VAL A 138 -15.97 38.79 -108.01
C VAL A 138 -16.93 37.63 -107.78
N LYS A 139 -18.15 37.61 -108.32
CA LYS A 139 -19.07 36.45 -108.16
C LYS A 139 -18.59 35.17 -108.85
N GLU A 140 -18.02 35.27 -110.05
CA GLU A 140 -17.46 34.10 -110.76
C GLU A 140 -16.13 33.63 -110.14
N LYS A 141 -15.25 34.57 -109.78
CA LYS A 141 -14.04 34.23 -108.99
C LYS A 141 -14.40 33.72 -107.60
N ARG A 142 -15.43 34.26 -106.94
CA ARG A 142 -15.97 33.75 -105.67
C ARG A 142 -16.52 32.35 -105.83
N LYS A 143 -17.29 32.03 -106.88
CA LYS A 143 -17.76 30.66 -107.11
C LYS A 143 -16.61 29.68 -107.30
N SER A 144 -15.58 30.04 -108.06
CA SER A 144 -14.37 29.20 -108.21
C SER A 144 -13.59 29.07 -106.91
N ILE A 145 -13.38 30.18 -106.19
CA ILE A 145 -12.76 30.21 -104.85
C ILE A 145 -13.61 29.47 -103.82
N GLU A 146 -14.93 29.47 -103.93
CA GLU A 146 -15.88 28.83 -103.02
C GLU A 146 -15.97 27.33 -103.28
N ILE A 147 -15.86 26.89 -104.54
CA ILE A 147 -15.67 25.48 -104.90
C ILE A 147 -14.29 24.99 -104.43
N GLU A 148 -13.24 25.79 -104.62
CA GLU A 148 -11.89 25.46 -104.17
C GLU A 148 -11.82 25.41 -102.64
N ASN A 149 -12.30 26.45 -101.95
CA ASN A 149 -12.44 26.49 -100.49
C ASN A 149 -13.33 25.36 -99.97
N SER A 150 -14.39 24.96 -100.68
CA SER A 150 -15.23 23.82 -100.29
C SER A 150 -14.46 22.50 -100.38
N LYS A 151 -13.64 22.31 -101.43
CA LYS A 151 -12.72 21.16 -101.52
C LYS A 151 -11.67 21.21 -100.41
N THR A 152 -11.04 22.35 -100.16
CA THR A 152 -10.04 22.51 -99.10
C THR A 152 -10.64 22.29 -97.71
N ASN A 153 -11.86 22.78 -97.47
CA ASN A 153 -12.59 22.58 -96.22
C ASN A 153 -12.98 21.11 -96.04
N LYS A 154 -13.39 20.43 -97.11
CA LYS A 154 -13.69 19.00 -97.08
C LYS A 154 -12.44 18.17 -96.76
N GLU A 155 -11.32 18.47 -97.40
CA GLU A 155 -10.02 17.82 -97.11
C GLU A 155 -9.53 18.12 -95.69
N MET A 156 -9.68 19.35 -95.21
CA MET A 156 -9.36 19.74 -93.83
C MET A 156 -10.23 19.01 -92.82
N PHE A 157 -11.52 18.87 -93.09
CA PHE A 157 -12.46 18.15 -92.25
C PHE A 157 -12.15 16.65 -92.21
N GLU A 158 -11.84 16.03 -93.35
CA GLU A 158 -11.43 14.62 -93.38
C GLU A 158 -10.09 14.40 -92.66
N LYS A 159 -9.11 15.30 -92.83
CA LYS A 159 -7.85 15.26 -92.06
C LYS A 159 -8.07 15.43 -90.57
N GLN A 160 -8.96 16.33 -90.14
CA GLN A 160 -9.33 16.49 -88.73
C GLN A 160 -9.98 15.22 -88.20
N LYS A 161 -10.91 14.63 -88.94
CA LYS A 161 -11.59 13.38 -88.56
C LYS A 161 -10.62 12.20 -88.46
N GLU A 162 -9.65 12.09 -89.37
CA GLU A 162 -8.58 11.09 -89.28
C GLU A 162 -7.64 11.34 -88.09
N GLN A 163 -7.27 12.59 -87.81
CA GLN A 163 -6.46 12.92 -86.64
C GLN A 163 -7.21 12.62 -85.33
N GLU A 164 -8.50 12.91 -85.28
CA GLU A 164 -9.36 12.66 -84.12
C GLU A 164 -9.56 11.15 -83.91
N ALA A 165 -9.73 10.37 -84.99
CA ALA A 165 -9.75 8.90 -84.93
C ALA A 165 -8.42 8.33 -84.41
N LYS A 166 -7.27 8.80 -84.93
CA LYS A 166 -5.94 8.39 -84.46
C LYS A 166 -5.69 8.79 -83.00
N SER A 167 -6.16 9.96 -82.57
CA SER A 167 -6.07 10.43 -81.19
C SER A 167 -6.92 9.57 -80.25
N ASN A 168 -8.16 9.26 -80.64
CA ASN A 168 -9.05 8.39 -79.88
C ASN A 168 -8.51 6.96 -79.77
N GLU A 169 -7.90 6.43 -80.82
CA GLU A 169 -7.30 5.09 -80.78
C GLU A 169 -6.05 5.04 -79.88
N LYS A 170 -5.19 6.07 -79.93
CA LYS A 170 -4.07 6.22 -78.98
C LYS A 170 -4.57 6.34 -77.53
N ARG A 171 -5.66 7.07 -77.30
CA ARG A 171 -6.26 7.21 -75.98
C ARG A 171 -6.79 5.87 -75.46
N LYS A 172 -7.53 5.12 -76.28
CA LYS A 172 -8.01 3.76 -75.94
C LYS A 172 -6.86 2.80 -75.64
N GLN A 173 -5.76 2.85 -76.41
CA GLN A 173 -4.57 2.04 -76.12
C GLN A 173 -3.89 2.45 -74.81
N GLY A 174 -3.86 3.75 -74.48
CA GLY A 174 -3.40 4.24 -73.19
C GLY A 174 -4.25 3.71 -72.04
N GLU A 175 -5.56 3.88 -72.12
CA GLU A 175 -6.52 3.40 -71.11
C GLU A 175 -6.42 1.88 -70.90
N LEU A 176 -6.18 1.10 -71.96
CA LEU A 176 -6.01 -0.34 -71.87
C LEU A 176 -4.69 -0.75 -71.18
N LYS A 177 -3.60 -0.02 -71.42
CA LYS A 177 -2.32 -0.23 -70.72
C LYS A 177 -2.42 0.16 -69.24
N ASP A 178 -3.11 1.27 -68.95
CA ASP A 178 -3.34 1.71 -67.57
C ASP A 178 -4.19 0.70 -66.80
N ALA A 179 -5.22 0.13 -67.43
CA ALA A 179 -6.04 -0.93 -66.83
C ALA A 179 -5.22 -2.21 -66.54
N GLN A 180 -4.33 -2.61 -67.45
CA GLN A 180 -3.42 -3.74 -67.24
C GLN A 180 -2.44 -3.48 -66.09
N LEU A 181 -1.89 -2.27 -66.01
CA LEU A 181 -1.00 -1.87 -64.92
C LEU A 181 -1.74 -1.88 -63.58
N MET A 182 -2.94 -1.31 -63.53
CA MET A 182 -3.77 -1.28 -62.32
C MET A 182 -4.13 -2.67 -61.83
N LYS A 183 -4.49 -3.59 -62.75
CA LYS A 183 -4.74 -4.99 -62.40
C LYS A 183 -3.52 -5.65 -61.76
N ARG A 184 -2.33 -5.43 -62.32
CA ARG A 184 -1.08 -5.98 -61.78
C ARG A 184 -0.73 -5.39 -60.42
N LEU A 185 -1.00 -4.11 -60.19
CA LEU A 185 -0.79 -3.47 -58.88
C LEU A 185 -1.73 -4.08 -57.82
N LEU A 186 -3.00 -4.31 -58.15
CA LEU A 186 -3.95 -4.95 -57.24
C LEU A 186 -3.53 -6.39 -56.90
N GLU A 187 -3.07 -7.17 -57.89
CA GLU A 187 -2.55 -8.53 -57.64
C GLU A 187 -1.35 -8.52 -56.68
N LEU A 188 -0.44 -7.55 -56.83
CA LEU A 188 0.71 -7.39 -55.93
C LEU A 188 0.31 -6.94 -54.53
N GLU A 189 -0.70 -6.08 -54.40
CA GLU A 189 -1.26 -5.67 -53.10
C GLU A 189 -1.91 -6.86 -52.39
N ASP A 190 -2.65 -7.71 -53.10
CA ASP A 190 -3.25 -8.92 -52.55
C ASP A 190 -2.19 -9.95 -52.12
N GLU A 191 -1.13 -10.14 -52.93
CA GLU A 191 0.01 -10.97 -52.55
C GLU A 191 0.76 -10.45 -51.32
N ALA A 192 0.92 -9.13 -51.19
CA ALA A 192 1.55 -8.51 -50.03
C ALA A 192 0.67 -8.67 -48.78
N ALA A 193 -0.64 -8.43 -48.90
CA ALA A 193 -1.59 -8.57 -47.81
C ALA A 193 -1.69 -10.02 -47.31
N THR A 194 -1.70 -11.00 -48.22
CA THR A 194 -1.70 -12.43 -47.85
C THR A 194 -0.40 -12.85 -47.17
N LYS A 195 0.76 -12.38 -47.64
CA LYS A 195 2.05 -12.61 -46.96
C LYS A 195 2.09 -11.99 -45.56
N MET A 196 1.61 -10.75 -45.39
CA MET A 196 1.55 -10.12 -44.07
C MET A 196 0.67 -10.91 -43.09
N LYS A 197 -0.53 -11.33 -43.52
CA LYS A 197 -1.41 -12.16 -42.68
C LYS A 197 -0.76 -13.48 -42.26
N LEU A 198 -0.01 -14.12 -43.16
CA LEU A 198 0.71 -15.36 -42.83
C LEU A 198 1.80 -15.12 -41.79
N LEU A 199 2.59 -14.05 -41.94
CA LEU A 199 3.65 -13.67 -40.99
C LEU A 199 3.08 -13.30 -39.62
N GLU A 200 1.97 -12.54 -39.58
CA GLU A 200 1.27 -12.22 -38.33
C GLU A 200 0.78 -13.49 -37.62
N LYS A 201 0.20 -14.43 -38.36
CA LYS A 201 -0.23 -15.71 -37.80
C LYS A 201 0.94 -16.50 -37.22
N GLN A 202 2.07 -16.58 -37.93
CA GLN A 202 3.27 -17.27 -37.44
C GLN A 202 3.86 -16.59 -36.20
N ALA A 203 3.89 -15.26 -36.16
CA ALA A 203 4.36 -14.50 -35.00
C ALA A 203 3.47 -14.75 -33.77
N LEU A 204 2.14 -14.78 -33.95
CA LEU A 204 1.19 -15.10 -32.88
C LEU A 204 1.37 -16.53 -32.35
N GLU A 205 1.56 -17.50 -33.23
CA GLU A 205 1.82 -18.90 -32.84
C GLU A 205 3.14 -19.04 -32.07
N GLN A 206 4.20 -18.33 -32.48
CA GLN A 206 5.48 -18.30 -31.77
C GLN A 206 5.35 -17.65 -30.39
N CYS A 207 4.69 -16.48 -30.28
CA CYS A 207 4.43 -15.84 -28.99
C CYS A 207 3.61 -16.74 -28.06
N ALA A 208 2.59 -17.43 -28.56
CA ALA A 208 1.79 -18.36 -27.77
C ALA A 208 2.61 -19.55 -27.27
N ALA A 209 3.51 -20.09 -28.10
CA ALA A 209 4.41 -21.18 -27.72
C ALA A 209 5.43 -20.76 -26.66
N GLU A 210 6.03 -19.57 -26.80
CA GLU A 210 6.96 -19.01 -25.81
C GLU A 210 6.28 -18.70 -24.48
N TYR A 211 5.06 -18.15 -24.53
CA TYR A 211 4.25 -17.92 -23.33
C TYR A 211 3.94 -19.23 -22.60
N LYS A 212 3.61 -20.30 -23.34
CA LYS A 212 3.39 -21.62 -22.74
C LYS A 212 4.66 -22.17 -22.08
N LYS A 213 5.82 -22.09 -22.75
CA LYS A 213 7.10 -22.53 -22.19
C LYS A 213 7.46 -21.79 -20.92
N THR A 214 7.36 -20.47 -20.92
CA THR A 214 7.68 -19.64 -19.73
C THR A 214 6.73 -19.93 -18.58
N LYS A 215 5.44 -20.17 -18.85
CA LYS A 215 4.47 -20.60 -17.84
C LYS A 215 4.82 -21.96 -17.22
N ASP A 216 5.21 -22.93 -18.05
CA ASP A 216 5.59 -24.27 -17.57
C ASP A 216 6.90 -24.23 -16.75
N GLU A 217 7.86 -23.39 -17.14
CA GLU A 217 9.10 -23.15 -16.38
C GLU A 217 8.83 -22.48 -15.03
N LEU A 218 7.94 -21.48 -15.00
CA LEU A 218 7.51 -20.83 -13.76
C LEU A 218 6.86 -21.84 -12.82
N ALA A 219 5.95 -22.68 -13.32
CA ALA A 219 5.28 -23.71 -12.53
C ALA A 219 6.26 -24.73 -11.94
N LYS A 220 7.29 -25.12 -12.71
CA LYS A 220 8.38 -25.99 -12.19
C LYS A 220 9.17 -25.30 -11.08
N TRP A 221 9.53 -24.04 -11.28
CA TRP A 221 10.27 -23.27 -10.28
C TRP A 221 9.47 -23.08 -8.99
N GLU A 222 8.17 -22.78 -9.09
CA GLU A 222 7.27 -22.67 -7.94
C GLU A 222 7.16 -24.01 -7.19
N ALA A 223 7.00 -25.13 -7.91
CA ALA A 223 6.95 -26.45 -7.31
C ALA A 223 8.25 -26.81 -6.56
N GLU A 224 9.42 -26.53 -7.16
CA GLU A 224 10.72 -26.74 -6.51
C GLU A 224 10.91 -25.84 -5.29
N TYR A 225 10.47 -24.58 -5.36
CA TYR A 225 10.55 -23.63 -4.27
C TYR A 225 9.69 -24.08 -3.08
N LEU A 226 8.43 -24.45 -3.34
CA LEU A 226 7.52 -24.98 -2.32
C LEU A 226 8.05 -26.28 -1.70
N ALA A 227 8.63 -27.17 -2.50
CA ALA A 227 9.24 -28.40 -2.00
C ALA A 227 10.41 -28.12 -1.03
N LYS A 228 11.21 -27.08 -1.29
CA LYS A 228 12.29 -26.64 -0.38
C LYS A 228 11.74 -26.06 0.92
N ILE A 229 10.69 -25.24 0.86
CA ILE A 229 10.03 -24.73 2.07
C ILE A 229 9.51 -25.89 2.92
N GLU A 230 8.85 -26.87 2.30
CA GLU A 230 8.29 -28.02 3.00
C GLU A 230 9.37 -28.94 3.59
N ALA A 231 10.52 -29.07 2.93
CA ALA A 231 11.69 -29.73 3.51
C ALA A 231 12.21 -28.99 4.75
N CYS A 232 12.40 -27.67 4.67
CA CYS A 232 12.82 -26.87 5.82
C CYS A 232 11.81 -26.93 6.98
N ARG A 233 10.50 -26.92 6.69
CA ARG A 233 9.44 -27.06 7.70
C ARG A 233 9.57 -28.40 8.43
N ARG A 234 9.74 -29.50 7.69
CA ARG A 234 9.92 -30.85 8.27
C ARG A 234 11.18 -30.93 9.14
N ASP A 235 12.30 -30.37 8.70
CA ASP A 235 13.54 -30.35 9.48
C ASP A 235 13.36 -29.56 10.78
N GLN A 236 12.66 -28.43 10.72
CA GLN A 236 12.37 -27.61 11.90
C GLN A 236 11.42 -28.31 12.87
N GLU A 237 10.42 -29.03 12.37
CA GLU A 237 9.53 -29.85 13.18
C GLU A 237 10.27 -30.99 13.88
N GLN A 238 11.19 -31.67 13.18
CA GLN A 238 12.04 -32.69 13.78
C GLN A 238 12.94 -32.12 14.88
N LEU A 239 13.57 -30.97 14.63
CA LEU A 239 14.39 -30.28 15.62
C LEU A 239 13.56 -29.90 16.86
N ASN A 240 12.37 -29.34 16.66
CA ASN A 240 11.46 -28.98 17.75
C ASN A 240 11.04 -30.22 18.57
N CYS A 241 10.79 -31.36 17.91
CA CYS A 241 10.51 -32.62 18.59
C CYS A 241 11.69 -33.10 19.43
N GLN A 242 12.93 -33.00 18.91
CA GLN A 242 14.14 -33.36 19.64
C GLN A 242 14.37 -32.44 20.85
N ILE A 243 14.24 -31.12 20.69
CA ILE A 243 14.32 -30.15 21.78
C ILE A 243 13.30 -30.48 22.87
N LYS A 244 12.05 -30.78 22.49
CA LYS A 244 11.00 -31.14 23.44
C LYS A 244 11.34 -32.41 24.21
N LYS A 245 11.90 -33.44 23.56
CA LYS A 245 12.36 -34.68 24.23
C LYS A 245 13.47 -34.39 25.24
N VAL A 246 14.49 -33.62 24.85
CA VAL A 246 15.59 -33.24 25.75
C VAL A 246 15.07 -32.43 26.95
N ASN A 247 14.21 -31.44 26.72
CA ASN A 247 13.64 -30.64 27.81
C ASN A 247 12.78 -31.50 28.76
N GLN A 248 12.02 -32.46 28.24
CA GLN A 248 11.28 -33.40 29.09
C GLN A 248 12.21 -34.30 29.90
N GLN A 249 13.34 -34.73 29.34
CA GLN A 249 14.33 -35.53 30.02
C GLN A 249 15.04 -34.74 31.13
N ILE A 250 15.51 -33.52 30.82
CA ILE A 250 16.10 -32.59 31.80
C ILE A 250 15.09 -32.30 32.93
N TYR A 251 13.82 -32.08 32.59
CA TYR A 251 12.79 -31.81 33.59
C TYR A 251 12.53 -33.03 34.50
N LYS A 252 12.53 -34.25 33.95
CA LYS A 252 12.45 -35.49 34.75
C LYS A 252 13.66 -35.67 35.65
N GLU A 253 14.87 -35.47 35.12
CA GLU A 253 16.12 -35.55 35.89
C GLU A 253 16.15 -34.52 37.03
N HIS A 254 15.69 -33.29 36.79
CA HIS A 254 15.54 -32.27 37.84
C HIS A 254 14.48 -32.63 38.88
N GLN A 255 13.35 -33.22 38.48
CA GLN A 255 12.32 -33.70 39.42
C GLN A 255 12.80 -34.89 40.26
N ASP A 256 13.70 -35.73 39.72
CA ASP A 256 14.25 -36.88 40.42
C ASP A 256 15.39 -36.57 41.38
N THR A 257 15.84 -35.31 41.43
CA THR A 257 16.81 -34.88 42.45
C THR A 257 16.23 -34.96 43.86
N GLU A 258 17.02 -35.47 44.78
CA GLU A 258 16.67 -35.64 46.19
C GLU A 258 16.26 -34.30 46.83
N ILE A 259 16.89 -33.20 46.41
CA ILE A 259 16.57 -31.83 46.84
C ILE A 259 15.15 -31.42 46.45
N MET A 260 14.69 -31.75 45.23
CA MET A 260 13.34 -31.37 44.78
C MET A 260 12.26 -32.22 45.46
N LYS A 261 12.55 -33.51 45.72
CA LYS A 261 11.68 -34.39 46.53
C LYS A 261 11.55 -33.89 47.96
N ILE A 262 12.65 -33.45 48.58
CA ILE A 262 12.65 -32.81 49.91
C ILE A 262 11.82 -31.53 49.88
N ASN A 263 12.07 -30.61 48.95
CA ASN A 263 11.33 -29.35 48.85
C ASN A 263 9.83 -29.54 48.64
N TYR A 264 9.44 -30.53 47.82
CA TYR A 264 8.03 -30.89 47.63
C TYR A 264 7.39 -31.40 48.92
N ASN A 265 8.07 -32.29 49.65
CA ASN A 265 7.58 -32.81 50.93
C ASN A 265 7.46 -31.71 51.99
N THR A 266 8.44 -30.81 52.08
CA THR A 266 8.39 -29.64 52.98
C THR A 266 7.23 -28.72 52.65
N THR A 267 7.01 -28.43 51.37
CA THR A 267 5.91 -27.57 50.93
C THR A 267 4.55 -28.22 51.22
N LYS A 268 4.44 -29.54 51.02
CA LYS A 268 3.24 -30.31 51.33
C LYS A 268 2.94 -30.31 52.83
N GLN A 269 3.95 -30.46 53.68
CA GLN A 269 3.79 -30.34 55.13
C GLN A 269 3.33 -28.93 55.53
N LEU A 270 3.94 -27.88 54.98
CA LEU A 270 3.54 -26.50 55.24
C LEU A 270 2.07 -26.25 54.84
N GLN A 271 1.63 -26.78 53.70
CA GLN A 271 0.23 -26.67 53.26
C GLN A 271 -0.73 -27.41 54.20
N LEU A 272 -0.34 -28.59 54.71
CA LEU A 272 -1.13 -29.33 55.70
C LEU A 272 -1.25 -28.56 57.03
N GLU A 273 -0.15 -27.95 57.48
CA GLU A 273 -0.15 -27.12 58.69
C GLU A 273 -1.02 -25.87 58.53
N GLN A 274 -0.91 -25.17 57.39
CA GLN A 274 -1.76 -24.01 57.08
C GLN A 274 -3.24 -24.39 57.02
N LYS A 275 -3.56 -25.54 56.40
CA LYS A 275 -4.93 -26.05 56.37
C LYS A 275 -5.44 -26.34 57.78
N LYS A 276 -4.63 -26.99 58.62
CA LYS A 276 -4.99 -27.26 60.02
C LYS A 276 -5.23 -25.96 60.81
N GLN A 277 -4.37 -24.96 60.66
CA GLN A 277 -4.57 -23.64 61.30
C GLN A 277 -5.87 -22.97 60.84
N PHE A 278 -6.20 -23.10 59.56
CA PHE A 278 -7.46 -22.57 59.02
C PHE A 278 -8.67 -23.33 59.58
N ASP A 279 -8.62 -24.65 59.63
CA ASP A 279 -9.70 -25.49 60.16
C ASP A 279 -9.92 -25.20 61.66
N ASP A 280 -8.85 -25.07 62.45
CA ASP A 280 -8.89 -24.68 63.86
C ASP A 280 -9.49 -23.28 64.05
N PHE A 281 -9.19 -22.34 63.14
CA PHE A 281 -9.75 -21.00 63.15
C PHE A 281 -11.26 -21.04 62.90
N ILE A 282 -11.72 -21.80 61.90
CA ILE A 282 -13.14 -21.97 61.58
C ILE A 282 -13.88 -22.62 62.76
N GLU A 283 -13.34 -23.68 63.35
CA GLU A 283 -13.95 -24.35 64.51
C GLU A 283 -14.09 -23.39 65.71
N LYS A 284 -13.05 -22.61 65.98
CA LYS A 284 -13.07 -21.59 67.06
C LYS A 284 -14.12 -20.51 66.80
N TYR A 285 -14.31 -20.09 65.56
CA TYR A 285 -15.35 -19.12 65.20
C TYR A 285 -16.75 -19.71 65.28
N ASN A 286 -16.95 -20.96 64.88
CA ASN A 286 -18.22 -21.66 65.01
C ASN A 286 -18.62 -21.82 66.49
N LYS A 287 -17.70 -22.27 67.36
CA LYS A 287 -17.94 -22.34 68.83
C LYS A 287 -18.31 -20.98 69.42
N LYS A 288 -17.66 -19.89 68.97
CA LYS A 288 -18.04 -18.52 69.37
C LYS A 288 -19.44 -18.14 68.87
N GLY A 289 -19.81 -18.55 67.66
CA GLY A 289 -21.13 -18.37 67.07
C GLY A 289 -22.22 -19.09 67.87
N GLU A 290 -22.01 -20.37 68.18
CA GLU A 290 -22.89 -21.19 69.01
C GLU A 290 -23.09 -20.59 70.40
N HIS A 291 -22.01 -20.16 71.06
CA HIS A 291 -22.11 -19.51 72.37
C HIS A 291 -22.91 -18.19 72.29
N ARG A 292 -22.77 -17.41 71.21
CA ARG A 292 -23.58 -16.19 70.99
C ARG A 292 -25.05 -16.54 70.76
N ALA A 293 -25.34 -17.59 69.98
CA ALA A 293 -26.69 -18.06 69.73
C ALA A 293 -27.37 -18.55 71.03
N ALA A 294 -26.69 -19.40 71.81
CA ALA A 294 -27.17 -19.87 73.10
C ALA A 294 -27.44 -18.71 74.08
N LYS A 295 -26.57 -17.69 74.11
CA LYS A 295 -26.77 -16.49 74.93
C LYS A 295 -27.98 -15.66 74.49
N ARG A 296 -28.22 -15.54 73.17
CA ARG A 296 -29.42 -14.86 72.63
C ARG A 296 -30.70 -15.63 72.96
N GLU A 297 -30.68 -16.96 72.82
CA GLU A 297 -31.82 -17.80 73.13
C GLU A 297 -32.19 -17.72 74.62
N ARG A 298 -31.19 -17.75 75.52
CA ARG A 298 -31.41 -17.56 76.96
C ARG A 298 -32.04 -16.20 77.27
N ARG A 299 -31.52 -15.11 76.68
CA ARG A 299 -32.10 -13.77 76.83
C ARG A 299 -33.53 -13.68 76.31
N ASN A 300 -33.83 -14.31 75.18
CA ASN A 300 -35.18 -14.35 74.64
C ASN A 300 -36.13 -15.11 75.56
N LYS A 301 -35.73 -16.27 76.09
CA LYS A 301 -36.53 -17.03 77.08
C LYS A 301 -36.80 -16.20 78.34
N GLU A 302 -35.80 -15.47 78.84
CA GLU A 302 -35.95 -14.56 79.98
C GLU A 302 -36.92 -13.41 79.66
N LYS A 303 -36.81 -12.80 78.47
CA LYS A 303 -37.73 -11.76 78.00
C LYS A 303 -39.17 -12.26 77.88
N THR A 304 -39.41 -13.42 77.25
CA THR A 304 -40.75 -14.01 77.16
C THR A 304 -41.34 -14.32 78.53
N LYS A 305 -40.52 -14.77 79.49
CA LYS A 305 -40.98 -14.96 80.88
C LYS A 305 -41.36 -13.63 81.54
N GLN A 306 -40.60 -12.57 81.33
CA GLN A 306 -40.91 -11.24 81.84
C GLN A 306 -42.18 -10.67 81.19
N ASP A 307 -42.33 -10.79 79.87
CA ASP A 307 -43.52 -10.35 79.14
C ASP A 307 -44.78 -11.09 79.64
N ARG A 308 -44.68 -12.39 79.93
CA ARG A 308 -45.79 -13.15 80.55
C ARG A 308 -46.15 -12.64 81.95
N LYS A 309 -45.16 -12.26 82.76
CA LYS A 309 -45.41 -11.65 84.09
C LYS A 309 -46.08 -10.28 83.93
N ASN A 310 -45.54 -9.42 83.07
CA ASN A 310 -46.10 -8.10 82.79
C ASN A 310 -47.54 -8.19 82.27
N ASN A 311 -47.84 -9.13 81.36
CA ASN A 311 -49.20 -9.33 80.84
C ASN A 311 -50.18 -9.81 81.92
N LYS A 312 -49.74 -10.64 82.87
CA LYS A 312 -50.57 -10.99 84.04
C LYS A 312 -50.87 -9.77 84.90
N THR A 313 -49.86 -8.94 85.18
CA THR A 313 -50.03 -7.70 85.95
C THR A 313 -50.95 -6.70 85.24
N ILE A 314 -50.84 -6.55 83.92
CA ILE A 314 -51.74 -5.70 83.12
C ILE A 314 -53.17 -6.27 83.13
N ALA A 315 -53.34 -7.59 83.02
CA ALA A 315 -54.66 -8.22 83.09
C ALA A 315 -55.32 -8.02 84.45
N GLU A 316 -54.57 -8.16 85.55
CA GLU A 316 -55.02 -7.87 86.91
C GLU A 316 -55.38 -6.38 87.08
N PHE A 317 -54.54 -5.48 86.57
CA PHE A 317 -54.81 -4.04 86.58
C PHE A 317 -56.06 -3.68 85.76
N ASN A 318 -56.23 -4.25 84.57
CA ASN A 318 -57.40 -4.04 83.72
C ASN A 318 -58.67 -4.60 84.37
N LYS A 319 -58.58 -5.73 85.09
CA LYS A 319 -59.71 -6.28 85.84
C LYS A 319 -60.12 -5.34 86.96
N SER A 320 -59.16 -4.82 87.74
CA SER A 320 -59.40 -3.80 88.77
C SER A 320 -60.00 -2.51 88.19
N MET A 321 -59.47 -2.03 87.06
CA MET A 321 -60.02 -0.87 86.34
C MET A 321 -61.43 -1.11 85.79
N ALA A 322 -61.74 -2.31 85.31
CA ALA A 322 -63.08 -2.67 84.83
C ALA A 322 -64.07 -2.81 85.99
N GLU A 323 -63.64 -3.37 87.12
CA GLU A 323 -64.41 -3.42 88.36
C GLU A 323 -64.71 -2.00 88.88
N ALA A 324 -63.70 -1.12 88.90
CA ALA A 324 -63.89 0.30 89.21
C ALA A 324 -64.85 0.96 88.20
N ALA A 325 -64.63 0.84 86.90
CA ALA A 325 -65.49 1.44 85.88
C ALA A 325 -66.96 0.96 85.97
N ASN A 326 -67.20 -0.30 86.35
CA ASN A 326 -68.55 -0.79 86.62
C ASN A 326 -69.16 -0.17 87.89
N GLN A 327 -68.37 0.11 88.92
CA GLN A 327 -68.82 0.88 90.09
C GLN A 327 -69.17 2.34 89.72
N TRP A 328 -68.44 2.95 88.78
CA TRP A 328 -68.66 4.33 88.35
C TRP A 328 -69.75 4.52 87.27
N LYS A 329 -70.20 3.44 86.60
CA LYS A 329 -71.29 3.49 85.60
C LYS A 329 -72.66 3.90 86.15
N GLY A 330 -72.80 4.01 87.47
CA GLY A 330 -74.00 4.52 88.13
C GLY A 330 -73.98 6.02 88.48
N ILE A 331 -72.87 6.74 88.28
CA ILE A 331 -72.70 8.08 88.88
C ILE A 331 -72.20 9.10 87.83
N ASN A 332 -73.18 9.81 87.26
CA ASN A 332 -73.15 11.14 86.64
C ASN A 332 -72.25 11.42 85.41
N LYS A 333 -72.96 11.85 84.35
CA LYS A 333 -72.44 12.58 83.18
C LYS A 333 -71.84 13.93 83.62
N CYS A 334 -70.66 14.27 83.11
CA CYS A 334 -70.29 15.66 82.86
C CYS A 334 -69.28 15.73 81.70
N TYR A 335 -69.60 16.56 80.71
CA TYR A 335 -68.76 16.91 79.55
C TYR A 335 -67.99 18.17 79.86
N CYS A 336 -66.70 18.23 79.49
CA CYS A 336 -66.00 19.50 79.22
C CYS A 336 -64.84 19.27 78.22
N ASP A 337 -64.95 19.93 77.07
CA ASP A 337 -63.93 20.07 76.02
C ASP A 337 -62.79 21.01 76.45
N ARG A 338 -61.53 20.63 76.19
CA ARG A 338 -60.46 21.60 75.87
C ARG A 338 -59.24 20.93 75.23
N GLN A 339 -58.93 21.44 74.03
CA GLN A 339 -57.78 21.15 73.18
C GLN A 339 -56.49 21.80 73.74
N CYS A 340 -55.32 21.20 73.47
CA CYS A 340 -54.02 21.89 73.50
C CYS A 340 -53.10 21.45 72.36
N TYR A 341 -52.48 22.46 71.74
CA TYR A 341 -51.66 22.50 70.52
C TYR A 341 -50.17 22.12 70.74
N ILE A 342 -49.49 21.63 69.69
CA ILE A 342 -48.04 21.33 69.63
C ILE A 342 -47.31 22.37 68.74
N ALA A 343 -46.17 22.90 69.18
CA ALA A 343 -45.31 23.84 68.45
C ALA A 343 -44.28 23.15 67.52
N LYS A 344 -43.97 23.77 66.37
CA LYS A 344 -43.04 23.30 65.31
C LYS A 344 -41.63 23.92 65.47
N CYS A 345 -40.58 23.18 65.12
CA CYS A 345 -39.21 23.70 64.92
C CYS A 345 -38.75 23.55 63.46
N GLU A 346 -38.07 24.59 62.97
CA GLU A 346 -37.56 24.78 61.59
C GLU A 346 -36.16 24.17 61.37
N LYS A 347 -35.84 23.79 60.12
CA LYS A 347 -34.51 23.30 59.68
C LYS A 347 -33.81 24.36 58.80
N PRO A 348 -32.47 24.52 58.85
CA PRO A 348 -31.75 25.44 57.96
C PRO A 348 -31.28 24.79 56.64
N ARG A 349 -31.10 25.66 55.63
CA ARG A 349 -30.90 25.42 54.19
C ARG A 349 -29.40 25.41 53.82
N ILE A 350 -28.99 24.52 52.91
CA ILE A 350 -27.62 24.39 52.38
C ILE A 350 -27.45 25.30 51.14
N THR A 351 -26.37 26.09 51.07
CA THR A 351 -25.93 26.80 49.84
C THR A 351 -24.56 26.31 49.37
N LYS A 352 -24.48 25.92 48.10
CA LYS A 352 -23.28 25.46 47.38
C LYS A 352 -22.29 26.61 47.10
N LYS A 353 -21.00 26.41 47.37
CA LYS A 353 -19.90 27.20 46.80
C LYS A 353 -18.89 26.29 46.10
N ALA A 354 -18.41 26.78 44.97
CA ALA A 354 -17.52 26.13 44.01
C ALA A 354 -16.18 25.69 44.61
N ALA A 355 -15.83 24.42 44.40
CA ALA A 355 -14.49 23.90 44.64
C ALA A 355 -13.60 24.22 43.43
N LYS A 356 -12.71 25.20 43.59
CA LYS A 356 -11.43 25.20 42.89
C LYS A 356 -10.58 24.16 43.62
N GLU A 357 -10.32 23.02 42.98
CA GLU A 357 -9.33 22.06 43.47
C GLU A 357 -7.94 22.71 43.40
N THR A 358 -7.48 23.20 44.54
CA THR A 358 -6.08 23.33 44.88
C THR A 358 -5.46 21.94 44.91
N VAL A 359 -4.74 21.57 43.86
CA VAL A 359 -3.84 20.41 43.87
C VAL A 359 -2.67 20.74 44.79
N ASP A 360 -2.50 19.91 45.82
CA ASP A 360 -1.42 19.95 46.79
C ASP A 360 -0.03 19.99 46.09
N PRO A 361 0.90 20.90 46.43
CA PRO A 361 2.23 20.97 45.80
C PRO A 361 3.22 19.88 46.28
N SER A 362 2.76 18.82 46.96
CA SER A 362 3.62 17.83 47.61
C SER A 362 3.85 16.54 46.80
N VAL A 363 3.14 16.32 45.69
CA VAL A 363 3.44 15.21 44.76
C VAL A 363 4.43 15.69 43.70
N LYS A 364 5.66 15.99 44.14
CA LYS A 364 6.81 15.99 43.24
C LYS A 364 6.86 14.60 42.61
N ALA A 365 6.66 14.57 41.30
CA ALA A 365 6.77 13.40 40.44
C ALA A 365 7.92 12.48 40.91
N ALA A 366 7.55 11.34 41.48
CA ALA A 366 8.49 10.25 41.65
C ALA A 366 9.05 9.92 40.27
N LYS A 367 10.37 10.04 40.10
CA LYS A 367 11.03 9.61 38.86
C LYS A 367 10.56 8.19 38.56
N PRO A 368 10.08 7.89 37.34
CA PRO A 368 9.66 6.55 37.01
C PRO A 368 10.82 5.57 37.24
N LEU A 369 10.50 4.41 37.82
CA LEU A 369 11.47 3.35 38.10
C LEU A 369 12.28 3.00 36.82
N PRO A 370 13.58 2.66 36.93
CA PRO A 370 14.49 2.50 35.78
C PRO A 370 14.04 1.45 34.74
N CYS A 371 13.14 0.54 35.10
CA CYS A 371 12.60 -0.50 34.22
C CYS A 371 11.58 0.00 33.19
N PHE A 372 11.11 1.25 33.31
CA PHE A 372 10.12 1.85 32.40
C PHE A 372 10.69 2.94 31.50
N GLN A 373 12.01 3.16 31.50
CA GLN A 373 12.66 4.01 30.50
C GLN A 373 13.06 3.17 29.29
N PRO A 374 12.72 3.57 28.05
CA PRO A 374 13.26 2.91 26.87
C PRO A 374 14.80 2.97 26.96
N GLN A 375 15.45 1.81 26.81
CA GLN A 375 16.91 1.69 26.91
C GLN A 375 17.57 2.76 26.04
N ARG A 376 18.66 3.39 26.51
CA ARG A 376 19.39 4.44 25.75
C ARG A 376 19.74 3.99 24.32
N ARG A 377 19.95 2.69 24.11
CA ARG A 377 20.13 2.08 22.79
C ARG A 377 18.89 2.21 21.90
N LEU A 378 17.68 1.96 22.42
CA LEU A 378 16.43 2.10 21.66
C LEU A 378 16.17 3.56 21.29
N ILE A 379 16.46 4.51 22.19
CA ILE A 379 16.34 5.96 21.90
C ILE A 379 17.35 6.39 20.84
N ALA A 380 18.59 5.89 20.91
CA ALA A 380 19.61 6.15 19.90
C ALA A 380 19.22 5.53 18.54
N GLU A 381 18.69 4.32 18.53
CA GLU A 381 18.22 3.64 17.32
C GLU A 381 17.01 4.33 16.69
N LEU A 382 16.06 4.81 17.51
CA LEU A 382 14.92 5.60 17.04
C LEU A 382 15.35 6.94 16.44
N ARG A 383 16.28 7.66 17.09
CA ARG A 383 16.88 8.88 16.53
C ARG A 383 17.69 8.61 15.26
N ARG A 384 18.28 7.42 15.14
CA ARG A 384 18.95 6.98 13.90
C ARG A 384 17.93 6.72 12.81
N ARG A 385 16.81 6.05 13.12
CA ARG A 385 15.69 5.81 12.18
C ARG A 385 14.96 7.08 11.75
N GLU A 386 14.87 8.09 12.62
CA GLU A 386 14.34 9.42 12.25
C GLU A 386 15.28 10.19 11.31
N LYS A 387 16.59 9.91 11.36
CA LYS A 387 17.61 10.48 10.45
C LYS A 387 17.87 9.63 9.22
N GLU A 388 17.54 8.34 9.26
CA GLU A 388 17.55 7.48 8.09
C GLU A 388 16.43 7.94 7.16
N PRO A 389 16.73 8.18 5.86
CA PRO A 389 15.68 8.53 4.92
C PRO A 389 14.62 7.45 4.95
N SER A 390 13.36 7.86 5.14
CA SER A 390 12.22 6.96 5.16
C SER A 390 12.32 5.99 3.97
N PRO A 391 12.07 4.67 4.16
CA PRO A 391 12.04 3.72 3.05
C PRO A 391 10.98 4.06 2.00
N TRP A 392 10.12 5.06 2.28
CA TRP A 392 9.15 5.68 1.38
C TRP A 392 9.64 6.98 0.71
N SER A 393 10.96 7.19 0.55
CA SER A 393 11.58 8.32 -0.18
C SER A 393 11.25 8.39 -1.69
N GLY A 394 10.22 7.67 -2.14
CA GLY A 394 9.69 7.71 -3.50
C GLY A 394 9.04 9.04 -3.86
N SER A 395 8.54 9.83 -2.90
CA SER A 395 7.82 11.08 -3.21
C SER A 395 8.72 12.17 -3.79
N GLU A 396 9.89 12.42 -3.20
CA GLU A 396 10.87 13.39 -3.75
C GLU A 396 11.37 12.96 -5.12
N THR A 397 11.57 11.66 -5.33
CA THR A 397 11.98 11.12 -6.63
C THR A 397 10.88 11.17 -7.68
N LEU A 398 9.61 11.08 -7.28
CA LEU A 398 8.44 11.23 -8.17
C LEU A 398 8.22 12.69 -8.58
N ASP A 399 8.33 13.64 -7.67
CA ASP A 399 8.20 15.07 -7.99
C ASP A 399 9.32 15.54 -8.93
N LEU A 400 10.56 15.15 -8.65
CA LEU A 400 11.71 15.41 -9.54
C LEU A 400 11.51 14.79 -10.94
N GLN A 401 10.95 13.59 -11.02
CA GLN A 401 10.63 12.95 -12.29
C GLN A 401 9.50 13.65 -13.03
N PHE A 402 8.45 14.07 -12.32
CA PHE A 402 7.35 14.85 -12.88
C PHE A 402 7.88 16.14 -13.52
N PHE A 403 8.71 16.92 -12.82
CA PHE A 403 9.26 18.15 -13.38
C PHE A 403 10.19 17.91 -14.57
N LYS A 404 11.06 16.89 -14.54
CA LYS A 404 11.90 16.55 -15.70
C LYS A 404 11.07 16.22 -16.94
N ASN A 405 10.01 15.43 -16.78
CA ASN A 405 9.13 15.09 -17.89
C ASN A 405 8.29 16.30 -18.34
N ALA A 406 7.80 17.11 -17.40
CA ALA A 406 7.04 18.31 -17.69
C ALA A 406 7.87 19.38 -18.42
N GLU A 407 9.15 19.54 -18.07
CA GLU A 407 10.10 20.41 -18.78
C GLU A 407 10.33 19.95 -20.21
N ARG A 408 10.45 18.64 -20.44
CA ARG A 408 10.54 18.06 -21.78
C ARG A 408 9.26 18.31 -22.58
N THR A 409 8.09 18.13 -21.98
CA THR A 409 6.82 18.47 -22.65
C THR A 409 6.75 19.97 -22.97
N LEU A 410 7.24 20.84 -22.09
CA LEU A 410 7.29 22.28 -22.33
C LEU A 410 8.29 22.71 -23.41
N SER A 411 9.39 21.98 -23.61
CA SER A 411 10.31 22.25 -24.71
C SER A 411 9.66 21.92 -26.06
N ASP A 412 8.84 20.87 -26.09
CA ASP A 412 8.22 20.36 -27.31
C ASP A 412 6.92 21.10 -27.68
N CYS A 413 6.28 21.80 -26.73
CA CYS A 413 5.13 22.65 -26.97
C CYS A 413 5.54 24.02 -27.52
N LYS A 414 5.05 24.41 -28.70
CA LYS A 414 5.14 25.79 -29.18
C LYS A 414 4.22 26.71 -28.40
N ASN A 415 2.99 26.27 -28.11
CA ASN A 415 2.08 26.96 -27.19
C ASN A 415 2.22 26.42 -25.76
N LYS A 416 2.95 27.15 -24.92
CA LYS A 416 3.31 26.71 -23.56
C LYS A 416 2.23 26.99 -22.51
N ILE A 417 1.19 27.75 -22.84
CA ILE A 417 0.20 28.24 -21.87
C ILE A 417 -0.57 27.09 -21.21
N PRO A 418 -1.14 26.12 -21.95
CA PRO A 418 -1.91 25.03 -21.35
C PRO A 418 -1.02 24.11 -20.50
N ALA A 419 0.18 23.79 -20.98
CA ALA A 419 1.14 22.95 -20.26
C ALA A 419 1.64 23.60 -18.95
N ARG A 420 1.90 24.92 -18.95
CA ARG A 420 2.29 25.66 -17.73
C ARG A 420 1.20 25.64 -16.67
N ARG A 421 -0.07 25.80 -17.08
CA ARG A 421 -1.21 25.74 -16.16
C ARG A 421 -1.28 24.41 -15.42
N VAL A 422 -1.01 23.30 -16.10
CA VAL A 422 -1.00 21.95 -15.48
C VAL A 422 0.13 21.81 -14.46
N ILE A 423 1.31 22.37 -14.75
CA ILE A 423 2.47 22.36 -13.84
C ILE A 423 2.19 23.22 -12.59
N ASP A 424 1.59 24.39 -12.77
CA ASP A 424 1.26 25.28 -11.67
C ASP A 424 0.15 24.68 -10.77
N GLU A 425 -0.84 24.00 -11.37
CA GLU A 425 -1.85 23.22 -10.63
C GLU A 425 -1.21 22.07 -9.83
N TYR A 426 -0.24 21.36 -10.42
CA TYR A 426 0.52 20.30 -9.72
C TYR A 426 1.29 20.87 -8.53
N ARG A 427 2.03 21.96 -8.72
CA ARG A 427 2.78 22.65 -7.65
C ARG A 427 1.88 23.09 -6.50
N LYS A 428 0.73 23.67 -6.83
CA LYS A 428 -0.24 24.14 -5.84
C LYS A 428 -0.86 22.99 -5.05
N SER A 429 -1.25 21.91 -5.74
CA SER A 429 -1.94 20.77 -5.12
C SER A 429 -1.03 19.93 -4.23
N ASN A 430 0.26 19.83 -4.57
CA ASN A 430 1.24 19.06 -3.80
C ASN A 430 2.03 19.90 -2.78
N GLY A 431 1.66 21.17 -2.58
CA GLY A 431 2.31 22.03 -1.56
C GLY A 431 3.77 22.37 -1.85
N LEU A 432 4.23 22.18 -3.09
CA LEU A 432 5.62 22.40 -3.54
C LEU A 432 6.01 23.88 -3.62
N ASN A 433 5.05 24.79 -3.40
CA ASN A 433 5.29 26.23 -3.32
C ASN A 433 5.91 26.67 -1.98
N ARG A 434 6.12 25.77 -1.01
CA ARG A 434 6.63 26.12 0.33
C ARG A 434 8.16 26.08 0.48
N SER A 435 8.93 25.67 -0.53
CA SER A 435 10.39 25.46 -0.42
C SER A 435 11.28 26.49 -1.13
N LEU A 436 10.76 27.67 -1.50
CA LEU A 436 11.60 28.78 -2.01
C LEU A 436 12.19 29.69 -0.91
N ASN A 437 12.16 29.25 0.36
CA ASN A 437 12.87 29.89 1.46
C ASN A 437 13.81 28.87 2.11
N TYR A 438 14.99 28.65 1.54
CA TYR A 438 16.22 28.35 2.28
C TYR A 438 17.42 28.66 1.37
N ASN A 439 18.39 29.34 1.98
CA ASN A 439 19.61 29.95 1.41
C ASN A 439 20.44 29.05 0.49
#